data_AF-A0A8J3M5E3-F1
#
_entry.id   AF-A0A8J3M5E3-F1
#
_cell.length_a   1.000
_cell.length_b   1.000
_cell.length_c   1.000
_cell.angle_alpha   90.00
_cell.angle_beta   90.00
_cell.angle_gamma   90.00
#
_symmetry.space_group_name_H-M   'P 1'
#
loop_
_entity.id
_entity.type
_entity.pdbx_description
1 polymer ?
#
loop_
_entity_poly.entity_id
_entity_poly.type
_entity_poly.pdbx_seq_one_letter_code
_entity_poly.pdbx_strand_id
1 'polypeptide(L)' 'MCWAESNEGDGFYWKMSSPDPDAWPVVVRGANGDWSEFPVGAVEFLAGVYRRTIDVPGMPRSFPGDDPKVLG' A
#
# COMPACT_ATOMS: atom_id res chain seq x y z
N MET A 1 -7.64 1.12 10.65
CA MET A 1 -8.85 1.38 9.83
C MET A 1 -8.55 1.01 8.38
N CYS A 2 -9.38 0.20 7.71
CA CYS A 2 -9.18 -0.15 6.29
C CYS A 2 -9.56 1.05 5.41
N TRP A 3 -8.77 1.34 4.37
CA TRP A 3 -9.02 2.44 3.45
C TRP A 3 -8.91 2.07 1.96
N ALA A 4 -8.27 0.96 1.61
CA ALA A 4 -8.25 0.41 0.26
C ALA A 4 -8.03 -1.10 0.26
N GLU A 5 -8.30 -1.73 -0.88
CA GLU A 5 -8.05 -3.14 -1.17
C GLU A 5 -7.51 -3.28 -2.60
N SER A 6 -6.63 -4.26 -2.85
CA SER A 6 -6.20 -4.65 -4.20
C SER A 6 -7.13 -5.74 -4.75
N ASN A 7 -7.20 -5.87 -6.08
CA ASN A 7 -7.93 -6.98 -6.70
C ASN A 7 -7.37 -8.37 -6.34
N GLU A 8 -6.10 -8.42 -5.89
CA GLU A 8 -5.42 -9.64 -5.47
C GLU A 8 -5.68 -9.99 -3.98
N GLY A 9 -6.44 -9.14 -3.25
CA GLY A 9 -6.87 -9.39 -1.87
C GLY A 9 -5.99 -8.75 -0.79
N ASP A 10 -5.09 -7.82 -1.15
CA ASP A 10 -4.31 -7.07 -0.17
C ASP A 10 -5.16 -5.99 0.48
N GLY A 11 -5.12 -5.89 1.81
CA GLY A 11 -5.82 -4.86 2.56
C GLY A 11 -4.85 -3.74 2.97
N PHE A 12 -5.26 -2.48 2.77
CA PHE A 12 -4.49 -1.30 3.16
C PHE A 12 -5.17 -0.57 4.32
N TYR A 13 -4.39 -0.31 5.36
CA TYR A 13 -4.91 0.17 6.64
C TYR A 13 -4.13 1.39 7.13
N TRP A 14 -4.80 2.20 7.94
CA TRP A 14 -4.20 3.16 8.85
C TRP A 14 -3.99 2.50 10.21
N LYS A 15 -2.77 2.59 10.76
CA LYS A 15 -2.49 2.27 12.15
C LYS A 15 -2.69 3.51 13.01
N MET A 16 -3.72 3.49 13.85
CA MET A 16 -4.10 4.63 14.70
C MET A 16 -3.19 4.69 15.95
N SER A 17 -1.89 4.85 15.74
CA SER A 17 -0.87 4.81 16.79
C SER A 17 -0.65 6.15 17.51
N SER A 18 -1.29 7.22 17.05
CA SER A 18 -1.16 8.59 17.55
C SER A 18 -2.53 9.26 17.62
N PRO A 19 -2.76 10.25 18.52
CA PRO A 19 -3.94 11.12 18.44
C PRO A 19 -3.93 12.02 17.19
N ASP A 20 -2.75 12.28 16.61
CA ASP A 20 -2.61 13.02 15.36
C ASP A 20 -2.81 12.07 14.16
N PRO A 21 -3.87 12.26 13.34
CA PRO A 21 -4.14 11.42 12.18
C PRO A 21 -3.09 11.54 11.08
N ASP A 22 -2.37 12.67 10.99
CA ASP A 22 -1.30 12.85 10.00
C ASP A 22 -0.06 12.02 10.32
N ALA A 23 0.04 11.51 11.56
CA ALA A 23 1.10 10.64 12.03
C ALA A 23 0.78 9.14 11.90
N TRP A 24 -0.35 8.75 11.30
CA TRP A 24 -0.73 7.35 11.16
C TRP A 24 0.01 6.68 9.99
N PRO A 25 0.82 5.65 10.25
CA PRO A 25 1.49 4.94 9.17
C PRO A 25 0.52 4.04 8.40
N VAL A 26 0.89 3.75 7.15
CA VAL A 26 0.24 2.72 6.34
C VAL A 26 0.67 1.35 6.82
N VAL A 27 -0.30 0.45 6.96
CA VAL A 27 -0.08 -0.97 7.20
C VAL A 27 -0.77 -1.76 6.09
N VAL A 28 -0.05 -2.70 5.49
CA VAL A 28 -0.56 -3.59 4.44
C VAL A 28 -0.67 -4.99 5.01
N ARG A 29 -1.84 -5.60 4.85
CA ARG A 29 -2.04 -7.04 5.02
C ARG A 29 -2.01 -7.67 3.63
N GLY A 30 -0.97 -8.41 3.32
CA GLY A 30 -0.89 -9.17 2.06
C GLY A 30 -1.99 -10.23 1.99
N ALA A 31 -2.34 -10.66 0.77
CA ALA A 31 -3.33 -11.71 0.55
C ALA A 31 -3.04 -13.02 1.33
N ASN A 32 -1.77 -13.30 1.64
CA ASN A 32 -1.32 -14.46 2.40
C ASN A 32 -1.39 -14.29 3.93
N GLY A 33 -1.85 -13.13 4.43
CA GLY A 33 -1.96 -12.82 5.85
C GLY A 33 -0.72 -12.19 6.48
N ASP A 34 0.34 -11.98 5.71
CA ASP A 34 1.53 -11.24 6.15
C ASP A 34 1.22 -9.76 6.37
N TRP A 35 1.88 -9.14 7.35
CA TRP A 35 1.69 -7.74 7.70
C TRP A 35 2.97 -6.95 7.51
N SER A 36 2.88 -5.79 6.85
CA SER A 36 4.00 -4.87 6.60
C SER A 36 3.61 -3.45 6.97
N GLU A 37 4.50 -2.72 7.65
CA GLU A 37 4.29 -1.34 8.06
C GLU A 37 5.21 -0.39 7.27
N PHE A 38 4.64 0.72 6.83
CA PHE A 38 5.32 1.75 6.06
C PHE A 38 5.18 3.07 6.82
N PRO A 39 6.28 3.71 7.28
CA PRO A 39 6.25 4.90 8.14
C PRO A 39 5.94 6.18 7.35
N VAL A 40 4.90 6.13 6.52
CA VAL A 40 4.47 7.19 5.61
C VAL A 40 2.93 7.22 5.57
N GLY A 41 2.38 8.36 5.15
CA GLY A 41 0.93 8.49 4.89
C GLY A 41 0.51 7.80 3.58
N ALA A 42 -0.79 7.56 3.38
CA ALA A 42 -1.33 6.88 2.19
C ALA A 42 -0.95 7.55 0.86
N VAL A 43 -0.92 8.89 0.79
CA VAL A 43 -0.54 9.60 -0.44
C VAL A 43 0.93 9.34 -0.78
N GLU A 44 1.82 9.46 0.21
CA GLU A 44 3.24 9.19 0.05
C GLU A 44 3.49 7.70 -0.27
N PHE A 45 2.76 6.80 0.38
CA PHE A 45 2.78 5.37 0.09
C PHE A 45 2.41 5.09 -1.38
N LEU A 46 1.26 5.58 -1.85
CA LEU A 46 0.82 5.39 -3.23
C LEU A 46 1.84 6.00 -4.20
N ALA A 47 2.27 7.23 -3.96
CA ALA A 47 3.25 7.89 -4.82
C ALA A 47 4.58 7.12 -4.87
N GLY A 48 5.02 6.53 -3.75
CA GLY A 48 6.20 5.68 -3.69
C GLY A 48 6.03 4.36 -4.44
N VAL A 49 4.86 3.72 -4.34
CA VAL A 49 4.52 2.53 -5.12
C VAL A 49 4.52 2.83 -6.63
N TYR A 50 3.82 3.89 -7.07
CA TYR A 50 3.77 4.27 -8.49
C TYR A 50 5.13 4.69 -9.05
N ARG A 51 6.02 5.22 -8.20
CA ARG A 51 7.41 5.54 -8.58
C ARG A 51 8.39 4.38 -8.41
N ARG A 52 7.92 3.22 -7.94
CA ARG A 52 8.75 2.04 -7.61
C ARG A 52 9.86 2.35 -6.60
N THR A 53 9.62 3.27 -5.67
CA THR A 53 10.54 3.58 -4.56
C THR A 53 10.14 2.90 -3.25
N ILE A 54 8.93 2.32 -3.20
CA ILE A 54 8.45 1.47 -2.09
C ILE A 54 8.17 0.08 -2.66
N ASP A 55 8.90 -0.92 -2.16
CA ASP A 55 8.62 -2.32 -2.42
C ASP A 55 7.57 -2.82 -1.42
N VAL A 56 6.43 -3.28 -1.93
CA VAL A 56 5.39 -3.92 -1.10
C VAL A 56 5.57 -5.44 -1.18
N PRO A 57 5.79 -6.14 -0.04
CA PRO A 57 5.88 -7.59 -0.05
C PRO A 57 4.63 -8.24 -0.67
N GLY A 58 4.84 -9.21 -1.55
CA GLY A 58 3.76 -9.87 -2.30
C GLY A 58 3.37 -9.18 -3.61
N MET A 59 3.71 -7.90 -3.79
CA MET A 59 3.46 -7.17 -5.03
C MET A 59 4.63 -7.34 -6.01
N PRO A 60 4.39 -7.50 -7.33
CA PRO A 60 5.46 -7.52 -8.32
C PRO A 60 6.26 -6.21 -8.31
N ARG A 61 7.60 -6.31 -8.27
CA ARG A 61 8.49 -5.13 -8.33
C ARG A 61 8.37 -4.32 -9.63
N SER A 62 7.84 -4.95 -10.67
CA SER A 62 7.56 -4.30 -11.96
C SER A 62 6.23 -3.56 -11.98
N PHE A 63 5.44 -3.57 -10.89
CA PHE A 63 4.22 -2.79 -10.78
C PHE A 63 4.53 -1.31 -10.47
N PRO A 64 3.75 -0.35 -11.00
CA PRO A 64 2.87 -0.53 -12.17
C PRO A 64 3.73 -0.88 -13.39
N GLY A 65 3.22 -1.70 -14.32
CA GLY A 65 3.98 -2.05 -15.54
C GLY A 65 4.38 -0.82 -16.36
N ASP A 66 5.38 -0.94 -17.22
CA ASP A 66 5.86 0.19 -18.04
C ASP A 66 4.81 0.72 -19.03
N ASP A 67 3.84 -0.12 -19.42
CA ASP A 67 2.69 0.22 -20.27
C ASP A 67 1.39 -0.33 -19.66
N PRO A 68 0.87 0.27 -18.58
CA PRO A 68 -0.31 -0.23 -17.89
C PRO A 68 -1.55 -0.01 -18.76
N LYS A 69 -2.33 -1.08 -18.97
CA LYS A 69 -3.59 -1.04 -19.74
C LYS A 69 -4.79 -1.18 -18.81
N VAL A 70 -5.80 -0.35 -19.05
CA VAL A 70 -7.13 -0.58 -18.48
C VAL A 70 -7.81 -1.62 -19.37
N LEU A 71 -8.03 -2.80 -18.81
CA LEU A 71 -8.82 -3.84 -19.47
C LEU A 71 -10.29 -3.62 -19.07
N GLY A 72 -11.12 -3.27 -20.03
CA GLY A 72 -12.56 -3.07 -19.86
C GLY A 72 -13.35 -4.36 -19.91
#